data_AF-A0A516GDN8-F1
#
_entry.id   AF-A0A516GDN8-F1
#
_cell.length_a   1.000
_cell.length_b   1.000
_cell.length_c   1.000
_cell.angle_alpha   90.00
_cell.angle_beta   90.00
_cell.angle_gamma   90.00
#
_symmetry.space_group_name_H-M   'P 1'
#
loop_
_entity.id
_entity.type
_entity.pdbx_description
1 polymer ?
#
loop_
_entity_poly.entity_id
_entity_poly.type
_entity_poly.pdbx_seq_one_letter_code
_entity_poly.pdbx_strand_id
1 'polypeptide(L)'
;MAEVLVLVDHVDGNVRKTTAEMLTAAARLGEPSAVFVGSGFDNAKQTLAQFGAAKVYRVEDPAVTDHLVAPTAEVLAQLVAQTSPVAVLVPSTSEGKEIAGRLAIKTESGLVTDAVDVQPGEGGGVRTVQSVFAGSYTVTTSVTKGSPIVTVKPNSIPAQEAQGAAAEETVTVSLSEQATAAKIVDRKEKAASGRPQLTEAAIVVSGGRGTAGDFSPVEAFADSLGAAVGASRAAVDAGWYPHASQVGQTGVQVSPQLYIAAGISGAIQHRAGMQTSKTIVAINKDPEAPIFELVDFGVVGDLFKVLPQATQEVQTRKG
;
A
#
# COMPACT_ATOMS: atom_id res chain seq x y z
N MET A 1 25.66 -9.64 1.13
CA MET A 1 25.02 -10.09 -0.13
C MET A 1 24.86 -8.89 -1.06
N ALA A 2 24.42 -9.05 -2.31
CA ALA A 2 24.12 -7.87 -3.14
C ALA A 2 22.91 -7.12 -2.54
N GLU A 3 22.94 -5.79 -2.57
CA GLU A 3 21.93 -4.96 -1.91
C GLU A 3 20.59 -4.99 -2.66
N VAL A 4 19.50 -4.88 -1.89
CA VAL A 4 18.15 -4.61 -2.40
C VAL A 4 17.69 -3.31 -1.73
N LEU A 5 17.49 -2.27 -2.53
CA LEU A 5 17.06 -0.97 -2.02
C LEU A 5 15.56 -0.99 -1.73
N VAL A 6 15.15 -0.49 -0.57
CA VAL A 6 13.73 -0.35 -0.18
C VAL A 6 13.46 1.09 0.19
N LEU A 7 12.64 1.79 -0.60
CA LEU A 7 12.19 3.13 -0.23
C LEU A 7 11.26 3.04 0.99
N VAL A 8 11.62 3.72 2.08
CA VAL A 8 10.85 3.69 3.32
C VAL A 8 9.59 4.53 3.16
N ASP A 9 8.43 3.92 3.40
CA ASP A 9 7.14 4.60 3.53
C ASP A 9 6.95 5.00 5.00
N HIS A 10 6.89 6.30 5.28
CA HIS A 10 6.73 6.83 6.63
C HIS A 10 6.03 8.20 6.64
N VAL A 11 5.55 8.59 7.81
CA VAL A 11 5.13 9.97 8.13
C VAL A 11 5.86 10.40 9.39
N ASP A 12 6.74 11.40 9.28
CA ASP A 12 7.53 11.93 10.42
C ASP A 12 8.28 10.85 11.22
N GLY A 13 8.95 9.93 10.51
CA GLY A 13 9.63 8.77 11.11
C GLY A 13 8.73 7.60 11.52
N ASN A 14 7.40 7.73 11.50
CA ASN A 14 6.50 6.61 11.76
C ASN A 14 6.44 5.69 10.53
N VAL A 15 7.25 4.63 10.56
CA VAL A 15 7.37 3.66 9.46
C VAL A 15 6.06 2.89 9.30
N ARG A 16 5.50 2.91 8.09
CA ARG A 16 4.30 2.16 7.75
C ARG A 16 4.62 0.69 7.50
N LYS A 17 3.62 -0.15 7.73
CA LYS A 17 3.71 -1.61 7.59
C LYS A 17 4.27 -2.03 6.23
N THR A 18 3.91 -1.37 5.13
CA THR A 18 4.39 -1.69 3.78
C THR A 18 5.91 -1.69 3.66
N THR A 19 6.63 -0.86 4.44
CA THR A 19 8.09 -0.93 4.52
C THR A 19 8.58 -2.28 5.05
N ALA A 20 7.97 -2.78 6.12
CA ALA A 20 8.31 -4.10 6.68
C ALA A 20 8.00 -5.25 5.71
N GLU A 21 6.89 -5.14 4.97
CA GLU A 21 6.52 -6.09 3.90
C GLU A 21 7.58 -6.09 2.79
N MET A 22 8.04 -4.92 2.35
CA MET A 22 9.09 -4.79 1.34
C MET A 22 10.47 -5.24 1.84
N LEU A 23 10.83 -4.98 3.10
CA LEU A 23 12.08 -5.49 3.68
C LEU A 23 12.08 -7.02 3.77
N THR A 24 10.92 -7.62 4.10
CA THR A 24 10.74 -9.07 4.06
C THR A 24 10.92 -9.62 2.64
N ALA A 25 10.38 -8.93 1.64
CA ALA A 25 10.57 -9.30 0.24
C ALA A 25 12.03 -9.15 -0.20
N ALA A 26 12.69 -8.07 0.20
CA ALA A 26 14.10 -7.79 -0.09
C ALA A 26 15.02 -8.88 0.47
N ALA A 27 14.75 -9.36 1.69
CA ALA A 27 15.53 -10.42 2.33
C ALA A 27 15.48 -11.76 1.58
N ARG A 28 14.46 -11.99 0.75
CA ARG A 28 14.39 -13.16 -0.13
C ARG A 28 15.34 -13.06 -1.32
N LEU A 29 15.64 -11.83 -1.76
CA LEU A 29 16.43 -11.53 -2.96
C LEU A 29 17.92 -11.30 -2.64
N GLY A 30 18.21 -10.68 -1.48
CA GLY A 30 19.55 -10.24 -1.13
C GLY A 30 19.58 -9.54 0.23
N GLU A 31 20.49 -8.60 0.41
CA GLU A 31 20.65 -7.85 1.66
C GLU A 31 19.76 -6.60 1.66
N PRO A 32 18.79 -6.46 2.58
CA PRO A 32 17.92 -5.28 2.58
C PRO A 32 18.65 -4.00 3.00
N SER A 33 18.60 -2.98 2.14
CA SER A 33 19.07 -1.62 2.44
C SER A 33 17.89 -0.65 2.37
N ALA A 34 17.56 -0.01 3.49
CA ALA A 34 16.48 0.97 3.53
C ALA A 34 16.97 2.32 2.98
N VAL A 35 16.11 3.03 2.23
CA VAL A 35 16.34 4.40 1.79
C VAL A 35 15.33 5.29 2.49
N PHE A 36 15.80 6.03 3.49
CA PHE A 36 14.97 6.91 4.32
C PHE A 36 15.11 8.35 3.82
N VAL A 37 14.00 8.94 3.37
CA VAL A 37 13.96 10.29 2.81
C VAL A 37 13.02 11.16 3.63
N GLY A 38 13.57 12.10 4.39
CA GLY A 38 12.78 12.96 5.26
C GLY A 38 13.36 13.12 6.66
N SER A 39 12.55 13.70 7.54
CA SER A 39 12.86 13.87 8.96
C SER A 39 12.34 12.69 9.79
N GLY A 40 12.83 12.60 11.03
CA GLY A 40 12.37 11.59 12.01
C GLY A 40 13.08 10.24 11.90
N PHE A 41 14.28 10.21 11.32
CA PHE A 41 15.05 8.96 11.18
C PHE A 41 15.27 8.24 12.51
N ASP A 42 15.51 8.96 13.60
CA ASP A 42 15.73 8.37 14.93
C ASP A 42 14.52 7.53 15.40
N ASN A 43 13.29 7.94 15.05
CA ASN A 43 12.08 7.18 15.34
C ASN A 43 11.95 5.94 14.44
N ALA A 44 12.40 6.04 13.19
CA ALA A 44 12.30 4.96 12.21
C ALA A 44 13.35 3.85 12.41
N LYS A 45 14.54 4.21 12.90
CA LYS A 45 15.74 3.36 12.93
C LYS A 45 15.49 2.00 13.59
N GLN A 46 14.84 1.99 14.76
CA GLN A 46 14.55 0.76 15.48
C GLN A 46 13.64 -0.17 14.68
N THR A 47 12.57 0.37 14.08
CA THR A 47 11.64 -0.41 13.25
C THR A 47 12.33 -0.96 12.00
N LEU A 48 13.18 -0.16 11.34
CA LEU A 48 13.94 -0.63 10.18
C LEU A 48 14.89 -1.78 10.55
N ALA A 49 15.58 -1.67 11.71
CA ALA A 49 16.42 -2.73 12.24
C ALA A 49 15.62 -4.01 12.56
N GLN A 50 14.44 -3.87 13.20
CA GLN A 50 13.56 -4.99 13.57
C GLN A 50 13.04 -5.80 12.36
N PHE A 51 12.95 -5.17 11.20
CA PHE A 51 12.50 -5.82 9.95
C PHE A 51 13.65 -6.10 8.97
N GLY A 52 14.90 -6.10 9.44
CA GLY A 52 16.01 -6.69 8.71
C GLY A 52 16.79 -5.72 7.82
N ALA A 53 16.59 -4.40 7.94
CA ALA A 53 17.44 -3.44 7.24
C ALA A 53 18.89 -3.56 7.74
N ALA A 54 19.79 -4.04 6.88
CA ALA A 54 21.21 -4.14 7.20
C ALA A 54 21.85 -2.75 7.22
N LYS A 55 21.51 -1.94 6.22
CA LYS A 55 21.96 -0.55 6.04
C LYS A 55 20.77 0.39 5.90
N VAL A 56 20.93 1.65 6.31
CA VAL A 56 19.99 2.72 5.98
C VAL A 56 20.71 3.89 5.32
N TYR A 57 20.37 4.16 4.07
CA TYR A 57 20.71 5.39 3.37
C TYR A 57 19.79 6.50 3.87
N ARG A 58 20.35 7.44 4.64
CA ARG A 58 19.60 8.57 5.20
C ARG A 58 19.76 9.80 4.31
N VAL A 59 18.63 10.35 3.91
CA VAL A 59 18.53 11.56 3.08
C VAL A 59 17.62 12.54 3.81
N GLU A 60 18.23 13.49 4.52
CA GLU A 60 17.53 14.54 5.26
C GLU A 60 17.99 15.90 4.74
N ASP A 61 17.51 16.24 3.53
CA ASP A 61 17.88 17.45 2.82
C ASP A 61 16.61 18.18 2.32
N PRO A 62 16.38 19.44 2.70
CA PRO A 62 15.27 20.25 2.20
C PRO A 62 15.21 20.34 0.66
N ALA A 63 16.35 20.26 -0.03
CA ALA A 63 16.38 20.24 -1.48
C ALA A 63 15.64 19.01 -2.05
N VAL A 64 15.53 17.93 -1.28
CA VAL A 64 14.72 16.75 -1.61
C VAL A 64 13.31 16.90 -1.06
N THR A 65 13.16 17.23 0.23
CA THR A 65 11.86 17.14 0.92
C THR A 65 10.90 18.28 0.59
N ASP A 66 11.39 19.47 0.20
CA ASP A 66 10.56 20.64 -0.13
C ASP A 66 10.09 20.67 -1.59
N HIS A 67 10.34 19.61 -2.34
CA HIS A 67 9.88 19.45 -3.70
C HIS A 67 8.96 18.22 -3.80
N LEU A 68 8.23 18.12 -4.91
CA LEU A 68 7.50 16.90 -5.22
C LEU A 68 8.48 15.74 -5.48
N VAL A 69 7.99 14.60 -5.95
CA VAL A 69 8.73 13.33 -5.94
C VAL A 69 10.00 13.23 -6.80
N ALA A 70 10.30 14.22 -7.64
CA ALA A 70 11.38 14.13 -8.62
C ALA A 70 12.80 14.04 -8.00
N PRO A 71 13.15 14.79 -6.93
CA PRO A 71 14.43 14.61 -6.24
C PRO A 71 14.59 13.24 -5.61
N THR A 72 13.53 12.67 -5.03
CA THR A 72 13.57 11.30 -4.48
C THR A 72 13.93 10.27 -5.56
N ALA A 73 13.42 10.43 -6.78
CA ALA A 73 13.81 9.56 -7.89
C ALA A 73 15.28 9.75 -8.31
N GLU A 74 15.84 10.95 -8.18
CA GLU A 74 17.27 11.21 -8.46
C GLU A 74 18.20 10.67 -7.36
N VAL A 75 17.78 10.73 -6.10
CA VAL A 75 18.46 10.07 -4.99
C VAL A 75 18.55 8.56 -5.25
N LEU A 76 17.42 7.92 -5.58
CA LEU A 76 17.40 6.50 -5.89
C LEU A 76 18.25 6.17 -7.12
N ALA A 77 18.25 7.01 -8.16
CA ALA A 77 19.08 6.80 -9.34
C ALA A 77 20.58 6.86 -9.02
N GLN A 78 20.99 7.78 -8.14
CA GLN A 78 22.37 7.86 -7.65
C GLN A 78 22.76 6.62 -6.86
N LEU A 79 21.89 6.15 -5.97
CA LEU A 79 22.12 4.91 -5.21
C LEU A 79 22.20 3.69 -6.13
N VAL A 80 21.34 3.59 -7.14
CA VAL A 80 21.40 2.51 -8.14
C VAL A 80 22.75 2.53 -8.87
N ALA A 81 23.23 3.70 -9.30
CA ALA A 81 24.52 3.82 -9.98
C ALA A 81 25.71 3.45 -9.07
N GLN A 82 25.63 3.75 -7.77
CA GLN A 82 26.70 3.48 -6.81
C GLN A 82 26.73 2.02 -6.36
N THR A 83 25.57 1.40 -6.18
CA THR A 83 25.44 0.10 -5.50
C THR A 83 25.11 -1.07 -6.44
N SER A 84 24.63 -0.79 -7.65
CA SER A 84 24.16 -1.81 -8.61
C SER A 84 23.25 -2.87 -7.94
N PRO A 85 22.13 -2.45 -7.33
CA PRO A 85 21.34 -3.32 -6.48
C PRO A 85 20.61 -4.39 -7.30
N VAL A 86 20.28 -5.52 -6.64
CA VAL A 86 19.48 -6.61 -7.22
C VAL A 86 18.09 -6.12 -7.63
N ALA A 87 17.51 -5.21 -6.85
CA ALA A 87 16.25 -4.53 -7.16
C ALA A 87 16.07 -3.26 -6.32
N VAL A 88 15.12 -2.43 -6.75
CA VAL A 88 14.59 -1.31 -5.98
C VAL A 88 13.11 -1.55 -5.71
N LEU A 89 12.72 -1.67 -4.45
CA LEU A 89 11.34 -1.84 -4.01
C LEU A 89 10.79 -0.49 -3.52
N VAL A 90 9.61 -0.13 -4.02
CA VAL A 90 8.94 1.16 -3.76
C VAL A 90 7.50 0.87 -3.34
N PRO A 91 6.90 1.61 -2.38
CA PRO A 91 5.50 1.41 -2.06
C PRO A 91 4.62 1.76 -3.27
N SER A 92 3.58 0.97 -3.57
CA SER A 92 2.69 1.19 -4.72
C SER A 92 1.63 2.29 -4.50
N THR A 93 2.04 3.43 -3.94
CA THR A 93 1.21 4.65 -3.80
C THR A 93 1.23 5.46 -5.10
N SER A 94 0.39 6.51 -5.19
CA SER A 94 0.45 7.43 -6.33
C SER A 94 1.84 8.07 -6.48
N GLU A 95 2.41 8.55 -5.37
CA GLU A 95 3.76 9.10 -5.34
C GLU A 95 4.81 8.04 -5.65
N GLY A 96 4.71 6.84 -5.07
CA GLY A 96 5.66 5.76 -5.30
C GLY A 96 5.69 5.28 -6.76
N LYS A 97 4.53 5.21 -7.43
CA LYS A 97 4.46 4.90 -8.87
C LYS A 97 5.11 5.99 -9.73
N GLU A 98 4.94 7.25 -9.36
CA GLU A 98 5.61 8.36 -10.04
C GLU A 98 7.13 8.32 -9.84
N ILE A 99 7.59 8.09 -8.60
CA ILE A 99 9.01 7.89 -8.27
C ILE A 99 9.58 6.75 -9.12
N ALA A 100 8.93 5.60 -9.11
CA ALA A 100 9.38 4.40 -9.80
C ALA A 100 9.44 4.59 -11.33
N GLY A 101 8.46 5.28 -11.93
CA GLY A 101 8.47 5.62 -13.35
C GLY A 101 9.63 6.54 -13.74
N ARG A 102 9.89 7.58 -12.94
CA ARG A 102 11.01 8.49 -13.15
C ARG A 102 12.35 7.78 -12.98
N LEU A 103 12.47 6.94 -11.96
CA LEU A 103 13.67 6.15 -11.69
C LEU A 103 13.98 5.20 -12.85
N ALA A 104 12.98 4.48 -13.36
CA ALA A 104 13.13 3.52 -14.45
C ALA A 104 13.69 4.14 -15.73
N ILE A 105 13.26 5.36 -16.06
CA ILE A 105 13.79 6.11 -17.20
C ILE A 105 15.25 6.50 -16.93
N LYS A 106 15.55 7.03 -15.73
CA LYS A 106 16.89 7.50 -15.37
C LYS A 106 17.94 6.39 -15.32
N THR A 107 17.54 5.18 -14.95
CA THR A 107 18.44 4.01 -14.83
C THR A 107 18.32 3.03 -15.98
N GLU A 108 17.54 3.36 -17.02
CA GLU A 108 17.18 2.49 -18.13
C GLU A 108 16.76 1.07 -17.72
N SER A 109 16.04 0.96 -16.60
CA SER A 109 15.68 -0.31 -15.97
C SER A 109 14.21 -0.65 -16.19
N GLY A 110 13.87 -1.93 -16.14
CA GLY A 110 12.47 -2.37 -16.22
C GLY A 110 11.68 -2.02 -14.95
N LEU A 111 10.42 -1.63 -15.14
CA LEU A 111 9.46 -1.29 -14.09
C LEU A 111 8.32 -2.31 -14.04
N VAL A 112 8.05 -2.83 -12.84
CA VAL A 112 6.87 -3.60 -12.52
C VAL A 112 6.02 -2.79 -11.54
N THR A 113 4.74 -2.61 -11.85
CA THR A 113 3.80 -1.92 -10.94
C THR A 113 2.82 -2.89 -10.30
N ASP A 114 2.39 -2.55 -9.08
CA ASP A 114 1.36 -3.26 -8.31
C ASP A 114 1.68 -4.74 -8.08
N ALA A 115 2.95 -5.06 -7.83
CA ALA A 115 3.36 -6.40 -7.45
C ALA A 115 2.70 -6.79 -6.13
N VAL A 116 2.09 -7.98 -6.10
CA VAL A 116 1.51 -8.60 -4.90
C VAL A 116 2.43 -9.64 -4.29
N ASP A 117 3.49 -10.04 -5.00
CA ASP A 117 4.59 -10.81 -4.44
C ASP A 117 5.88 -10.55 -5.23
N VAL A 118 7.01 -10.72 -4.56
CA VAL A 118 8.36 -10.57 -5.12
C VAL A 118 9.22 -11.74 -4.65
N GLN A 119 9.83 -12.43 -5.61
CA GLN A 119 10.56 -13.69 -5.41
C GLN A 119 11.86 -13.71 -6.21
N PRO A 120 12.85 -14.53 -5.80
CA PRO A 120 13.98 -14.86 -6.65
C PRO A 120 13.52 -15.42 -7.99
N GLY A 121 14.11 -14.90 -9.08
CA GLY A 121 13.92 -15.38 -10.44
C GLY A 121 15.10 -16.23 -10.92
N GLU A 122 15.00 -16.72 -12.15
CA GLU A 122 16.08 -17.46 -12.80
C GLU A 122 17.34 -16.59 -12.95
N GLY A 123 18.52 -17.22 -12.83
CA GLY A 123 19.81 -16.54 -13.02
C GLY A 123 20.12 -15.44 -12.01
N GLY A 124 19.44 -15.42 -10.85
CA GLY A 124 19.59 -14.36 -9.85
C GLY A 124 18.78 -13.09 -10.17
N GLY A 125 17.88 -13.14 -11.15
CA GLY A 125 16.95 -12.06 -11.45
C GLY A 125 15.81 -11.97 -10.44
N VAL A 126 14.84 -11.08 -10.71
CA VAL A 126 13.64 -10.90 -9.87
C VAL A 126 12.41 -11.35 -10.63
N ARG A 127 11.61 -12.20 -9.98
CA ARG A 127 10.30 -12.65 -10.43
C ARG A 127 9.24 -11.97 -9.57
N THR A 128 8.27 -11.34 -10.20
CA THR A 128 7.15 -10.68 -9.53
C THR A 128 5.84 -11.37 -9.88
N VAL A 129 4.86 -11.28 -8.97
CA VAL A 129 3.48 -11.71 -9.21
C VAL A 129 2.59 -10.48 -9.17
N GLN A 130 1.71 -10.32 -10.14
CA GLN A 130 0.78 -9.19 -10.22
C GLN A 130 -0.62 -9.69 -10.52
N SER A 131 -1.62 -9.01 -9.93
CA SER A 131 -3.01 -9.17 -10.33
C SER A 131 -3.35 -8.09 -11.35
N VAL A 132 -3.78 -8.50 -12.54
CA VAL A 132 -4.04 -7.62 -13.69
C VAL A 132 -5.45 -7.80 -14.23
N PHE A 133 -5.88 -6.89 -15.11
CA PHE A 133 -7.26 -6.82 -15.62
C PHE A 133 -8.29 -6.84 -14.50
N ALA A 134 -8.05 -6.00 -13.49
CA ALA A 134 -8.88 -5.90 -12.30
C ALA A 134 -9.12 -7.31 -11.72
N GLY A 135 -8.11 -7.93 -11.11
CA GLY A 135 -8.30 -9.22 -10.41
C GLY A 135 -8.34 -10.46 -11.29
N SER A 136 -8.78 -10.33 -12.54
CA SER A 136 -9.17 -11.47 -13.39
C SER A 136 -8.02 -12.40 -13.75
N TYR A 137 -6.79 -11.89 -13.77
CA TYR A 137 -5.61 -12.69 -14.08
C TYR A 137 -4.51 -12.46 -13.06
N THR A 138 -3.78 -13.53 -12.77
CA THR A 138 -2.50 -13.47 -12.07
C THR A 138 -1.39 -13.72 -13.07
N VAL A 139 -0.48 -12.77 -13.21
CA VAL A 139 0.67 -12.89 -14.11
C VAL A 139 1.96 -12.97 -13.31
N THR A 140 2.95 -13.62 -13.93
CA THR A 140 4.33 -13.62 -13.46
C THR A 140 5.16 -12.77 -14.40
N THR A 141 5.94 -11.84 -13.87
CA THR A 141 6.77 -10.94 -14.68
C THR A 141 8.22 -10.98 -14.20
N SER A 142 9.15 -11.04 -15.17
CA SER A 142 10.58 -10.88 -14.96
C SER A 142 11.09 -9.69 -15.75
N VAL A 143 11.98 -8.90 -15.15
CA VAL A 143 12.65 -7.78 -15.83
C VAL A 143 13.96 -8.26 -16.44
N THR A 144 14.20 -7.91 -17.70
CA THR A 144 15.36 -8.37 -18.48
C THR A 144 16.44 -7.31 -18.71
N LYS A 145 16.20 -6.06 -18.26
CA LYS A 145 17.14 -4.93 -18.43
C LYS A 145 17.26 -4.12 -17.13
N GLY A 146 18.50 -3.84 -16.74
CA GLY A 146 18.84 -2.99 -15.59
C GLY A 146 18.50 -3.63 -14.23
N SER A 147 18.53 -2.82 -13.17
CA SER A 147 18.08 -3.21 -11.83
C SER A 147 16.56 -3.10 -11.76
N PRO A 148 15.80 -4.21 -11.62
CA PRO A 148 14.35 -4.18 -11.57
C PRO A 148 13.82 -3.19 -10.53
N ILE A 149 12.91 -2.32 -10.97
CA ILE A 149 12.18 -1.42 -10.08
C ILE A 149 10.78 -1.99 -9.92
N VAL A 150 10.36 -2.20 -8.68
CA VAL A 150 9.11 -2.89 -8.38
C VAL A 150 8.31 -2.06 -7.39
N THR A 151 7.11 -1.63 -7.79
CA THR A 151 6.16 -1.07 -6.82
C THR A 151 5.38 -2.19 -6.16
N VAL A 152 5.45 -2.27 -4.83
CA VAL A 152 4.86 -3.35 -4.04
C VAL A 152 3.54 -2.88 -3.43
N LYS A 153 2.47 -3.62 -3.68
CA LYS A 153 1.14 -3.29 -3.18
C LYS A 153 1.08 -3.50 -1.66
N PRO A 154 0.56 -2.55 -0.86
CA PRO A 154 0.37 -2.75 0.57
C PRO A 154 -0.46 -3.99 0.90
N ASN A 155 -0.18 -4.62 2.04
CA ASN A 155 -0.90 -5.78 2.57
C ASN A 155 -0.80 -7.03 1.69
N SER A 156 0.14 -7.08 0.75
CA SER A 156 0.30 -8.21 -0.17
C SER A 156 1.30 -9.26 0.31
N ILE A 157 2.35 -8.83 1.01
CA ILE A 157 3.40 -9.69 1.54
C ILE A 157 3.33 -9.66 3.08
N PRO A 158 3.34 -10.82 3.78
CA PRO A 158 3.43 -10.83 5.23
C PRO A 158 4.76 -10.23 5.71
N ALA A 159 4.71 -9.26 6.62
CA ALA A 159 5.91 -8.76 7.28
C ALA A 159 6.45 -9.82 8.23
N GLN A 160 7.76 -10.04 8.20
CA GLN A 160 8.46 -10.97 9.07
C GLN A 160 9.62 -10.25 9.75
N GLU A 161 9.69 -10.35 11.08
CA GLU A 161 10.81 -9.79 11.81
C GLU A 161 12.11 -10.50 11.45
N ALA A 162 13.17 -9.71 11.33
CA ALA A 162 14.52 -10.15 11.06
C ALA A 162 15.48 -9.13 11.67
N GLN A 163 16.57 -9.57 12.30
CA GLN A 163 17.52 -8.64 12.90
C GLN A 163 18.41 -8.03 11.82
N GLY A 164 18.31 -6.72 11.65
CA GLY A 164 19.20 -5.90 10.83
C GLY A 164 20.04 -4.95 11.68
N ALA A 165 21.21 -4.55 11.18
CA ALA A 165 22.09 -3.62 11.90
C ALA A 165 21.62 -2.16 11.79
N ALA A 166 20.79 -1.83 10.78
CA ALA A 166 20.42 -0.47 10.40
C ALA A 166 21.62 0.49 10.40
N ALA A 167 22.74 0.04 9.82
CA ALA A 167 23.98 0.81 9.72
C ALA A 167 23.72 2.06 8.87
N GLU A 168 23.89 3.24 9.47
CA GLU A 168 23.52 4.52 8.86
C GLU A 168 24.60 4.98 7.88
N GLU A 169 24.16 5.41 6.70
CA GLU A 169 24.99 6.05 5.69
C GLU A 169 24.29 7.32 5.20
N THR A 170 24.86 8.49 5.48
CA THR A 170 24.31 9.77 4.99
C THR A 170 24.59 9.93 3.51
N VAL A 171 23.55 10.15 2.71
CA VAL A 171 23.68 10.33 1.26
C VAL A 171 23.83 11.82 0.96
N THR A 172 24.90 12.18 0.26
CA THR A 172 25.02 13.52 -0.34
C THR A 172 24.25 13.53 -1.65
N VAL A 173 23.34 14.49 -1.83
CA VAL A 173 22.44 14.53 -2.98
C VAL A 173 22.93 15.53 -4.02
N SER A 174 23.08 15.07 -5.27
CA SER A 174 23.25 15.95 -6.43
C SER A 174 21.95 15.99 -7.23
N LEU A 175 21.28 17.14 -7.30
CA LEU A 175 19.98 17.29 -7.96
C LEU A 175 20.07 18.12 -9.23
N SER A 176 19.34 17.72 -10.27
CA SER A 176 19.14 18.54 -11.46
C SER A 176 18.19 19.70 -11.19
N GLU A 177 18.35 20.81 -11.91
CA GLU A 177 17.42 21.95 -11.81
C GLU A 177 15.97 21.54 -12.11
N GLN A 178 15.77 20.57 -13.03
CA GLN A 178 14.43 20.08 -13.37
C GLN A 178 13.80 19.27 -12.24
N ALA A 179 14.59 18.55 -11.43
CA ALA A 179 14.07 17.81 -10.28
C ALA A 179 13.51 18.75 -9.20
N THR A 180 14.11 19.93 -9.04
CA THR A 180 13.68 20.95 -8.07
C THR A 180 12.69 21.98 -8.64
N ALA A 181 12.18 21.79 -9.87
CA ALA A 181 11.31 22.77 -10.51
C ALA A 181 9.92 22.90 -9.85
N ALA A 182 9.44 21.85 -9.19
CA ALA A 182 8.13 21.81 -8.52
C ALA A 182 8.29 21.86 -7.00
N LYS A 183 8.11 23.05 -6.43
CA LYS A 183 8.26 23.30 -4.98
C LYS A 183 6.93 23.16 -4.23
N ILE A 184 6.99 22.53 -3.06
CA ILE A 184 5.90 22.48 -2.11
C ILE A 184 5.86 23.83 -1.37
N VAL A 185 4.74 24.54 -1.50
CA VAL A 185 4.54 25.85 -0.85
C VAL A 185 3.76 25.77 0.46
N ASP A 186 3.00 24.69 0.66
CA ASP A 186 2.17 24.47 1.85
C ASP A 186 1.90 22.98 2.04
N ARG A 187 1.75 22.53 3.30
CA ARG A 187 1.37 21.17 3.68
C ARG A 187 0.26 21.27 4.71
N LYS A 188 -0.87 20.61 4.46
CA LYS A 188 -1.98 20.54 5.41
C LYS A 188 -2.24 19.10 5.78
N GLU A 189 -2.18 18.80 7.07
CA GLU A 189 -2.61 17.51 7.57
C GLU A 189 -4.08 17.29 7.25
N LYS A 190 -4.39 16.07 6.82
CA LYS A 190 -5.78 15.64 6.67
C LYS A 190 -6.34 15.41 8.07
N ALA A 191 -7.54 15.92 8.34
CA ALA A 191 -8.21 15.71 9.62
C ALA A 191 -8.25 14.21 9.97
N ALA A 192 -7.76 13.86 11.16
CA ALA A 192 -7.74 12.49 11.62
C ALA A 192 -9.17 11.98 11.80
N SER A 193 -9.51 10.88 11.14
CA SER A 193 -10.80 10.22 11.30
C SER A 193 -10.87 9.32 12.54
N GLY A 194 -9.77 9.16 13.27
CA GLY A 194 -9.59 8.15 14.32
C GLY A 194 -9.48 6.71 13.79
N ARG A 195 -9.55 6.52 12.46
CA ARG A 195 -9.55 5.22 11.79
C ARG A 195 -8.34 5.10 10.86
N PRO A 196 -7.87 3.87 10.56
CA PRO A 196 -6.81 3.67 9.58
C PRO A 196 -7.15 4.27 8.20
N GLN A 197 -6.13 4.64 7.43
CA GLN A 197 -6.31 5.05 6.04
C GLN A 197 -6.63 3.85 5.16
N LEU A 198 -7.56 4.01 4.20
CA LEU A 198 -8.00 2.92 3.32
C LEU A 198 -6.85 2.23 2.57
N THR A 199 -5.84 2.98 2.14
CA THR A 199 -4.69 2.47 1.38
C THR A 199 -3.85 1.47 2.17
N GLU A 200 -3.86 1.55 3.50
CA GLU A 200 -2.99 0.78 4.40
C GLU A 200 -3.76 -0.15 5.32
N ALA A 201 -5.07 0.03 5.46
CA ALA A 201 -5.89 -0.71 6.39
C ALA A 201 -5.82 -2.22 6.12
N ALA A 202 -5.48 -2.99 7.15
CA ALA A 202 -5.52 -4.45 7.10
C ALA A 202 -6.96 -4.97 7.03
N ILE A 203 -7.94 -4.20 7.52
CA ILE A 203 -9.36 -4.51 7.48
C ILE A 203 -10.10 -3.28 6.95
N VAL A 204 -11.01 -3.49 6.00
CA VAL A 204 -11.91 -2.46 5.48
C VAL A 204 -13.35 -2.93 5.61
N VAL A 205 -14.19 -2.15 6.29
CA VAL A 205 -15.64 -2.34 6.29
C VAL A 205 -16.24 -1.26 5.40
N SER A 206 -16.90 -1.67 4.32
CA SER A 206 -17.35 -0.77 3.26
C SER A 206 -18.86 -0.77 3.12
N GLY A 207 -19.46 0.43 3.14
CA GLY A 207 -20.89 0.64 2.97
C GLY A 207 -21.28 0.99 1.53
N GLY A 208 -22.40 0.43 1.07
CA GLY A 208 -22.96 0.70 -0.26
C GLY A 208 -24.30 1.41 -0.23
N ARG A 209 -25.01 1.39 -1.37
CA ARG A 209 -26.37 1.94 -1.46
C ARG A 209 -27.33 1.30 -0.45
N GLY A 210 -27.09 0.05 -0.06
CA GLY A 210 -27.90 -0.67 0.93
C GLY A 210 -27.89 -0.05 2.34
N THR A 211 -26.96 0.86 2.65
CA THR A 211 -26.98 1.63 3.90
C THR A 211 -28.10 2.67 3.93
N ALA A 212 -28.68 3.02 2.77
CA ALA A 212 -29.73 4.03 2.67
C ALA A 212 -29.40 5.36 3.39
N GLY A 213 -28.10 5.71 3.46
CA GLY A 213 -27.59 6.90 4.15
C GLY A 213 -27.16 6.70 5.61
N ASP A 214 -27.56 5.61 6.27
CA ASP A 214 -27.15 5.32 7.64
C ASP A 214 -25.91 4.43 7.68
N PHE A 215 -24.74 5.06 7.87
CA PHE A 215 -23.46 4.38 8.02
C PHE A 215 -23.16 3.91 9.45
N SER A 216 -24.01 4.21 10.43
CA SER A 216 -23.74 3.90 11.85
C SER A 216 -23.42 2.43 12.10
N PRO A 217 -24.12 1.44 11.50
CA PRO A 217 -23.76 0.03 11.67
C PRO A 217 -22.43 -0.36 11.01
N VAL A 218 -22.08 0.28 9.89
CA VAL A 218 -20.80 0.06 9.18
C VAL A 218 -19.65 0.60 10.02
N GLU A 219 -19.81 1.81 10.54
CA GLU A 219 -18.83 2.48 11.40
C GLU A 219 -18.62 1.74 12.72
N ALA A 220 -19.69 1.38 13.42
CA ALA A 220 -19.59 0.65 14.69
C ALA A 220 -18.86 -0.70 14.51
N PHE A 221 -19.15 -1.41 13.41
CA PHE A 221 -18.45 -2.66 13.13
C PHE A 221 -16.98 -2.42 12.76
N ALA A 222 -16.68 -1.38 11.98
CA ALA A 222 -15.30 -1.00 11.67
C ALA A 222 -14.51 -0.66 12.95
N ASP A 223 -15.09 0.13 13.84
CA ASP A 223 -14.48 0.54 15.10
C ASP A 223 -14.22 -0.67 16.00
N SER A 224 -15.16 -1.63 16.05
CA SER A 224 -14.97 -2.89 16.79
C SER A 224 -13.80 -3.72 16.28
N LEU A 225 -13.40 -3.55 15.03
CA LEU A 225 -12.29 -4.25 14.38
C LEU A 225 -11.00 -3.44 14.32
N GLY A 226 -11.03 -2.13 14.64
CA GLY A 226 -9.94 -1.22 14.33
C GLY A 226 -9.72 -1.05 12.82
N ALA A 227 -10.80 -1.14 12.04
CA ALA A 227 -10.79 -1.14 10.59
C ALA A 227 -10.98 0.26 10.00
N ALA A 228 -10.60 0.42 8.73
CA ALA A 228 -10.99 1.59 7.96
C ALA A 228 -12.43 1.45 7.44
N VAL A 229 -13.09 2.58 7.20
CA VAL A 229 -14.42 2.63 6.59
C VAL A 229 -14.32 3.01 5.13
N GLY A 230 -14.82 2.14 4.26
CA GLY A 230 -14.98 2.39 2.83
C GLY A 230 -16.41 2.76 2.46
N ALA A 231 -16.57 3.34 1.28
CA ALA A 231 -17.86 3.59 0.67
C ALA A 231 -17.82 3.23 -0.82
N SER A 232 -18.94 2.71 -1.34
CA SER A 232 -19.10 2.62 -2.80
C SER A 232 -19.33 4.00 -3.40
N ARG A 233 -19.02 4.17 -4.69
CA ARG A 233 -19.32 5.40 -5.43
C ARG A 233 -20.79 5.83 -5.30
N ALA A 234 -21.74 4.89 -5.28
CA ALA A 234 -23.15 5.21 -5.11
C ALA A 234 -23.47 5.94 -3.79
N ALA A 235 -22.76 5.59 -2.70
CA ALA A 235 -22.94 6.27 -1.41
C ALA A 235 -22.26 7.66 -1.40
N VAL A 236 -21.11 7.78 -2.06
CA VAL A 236 -20.38 9.05 -2.20
C VAL A 236 -21.14 10.04 -3.10
N ASP A 237 -21.61 9.59 -4.27
CA ASP A 237 -22.38 10.41 -5.20
C ASP A 237 -23.72 10.87 -4.58
N ALA A 238 -24.27 10.09 -3.64
CA ALA A 238 -25.46 10.46 -2.85
C ALA A 238 -25.15 11.41 -1.66
N GLY A 239 -23.89 11.75 -1.43
CA GLY A 239 -23.44 12.63 -0.34
C GLY A 239 -23.43 11.99 1.05
N TRP A 240 -23.51 10.66 1.14
CA TRP A 240 -23.61 9.96 2.44
C TRP A 240 -22.25 9.72 3.10
N TYR A 241 -21.17 9.74 2.32
CA TYR A 241 -19.83 9.56 2.85
C TYR A 241 -18.79 10.30 2.00
N PRO A 242 -17.63 10.71 2.55
CA PRO A 242 -16.64 11.51 1.81
C PRO A 242 -16.02 10.77 0.62
N HIS A 243 -15.68 11.51 -0.45
CA HIS A 243 -14.99 10.95 -1.63
C HIS A 243 -13.66 10.26 -1.29
N ALA A 244 -12.96 10.74 -0.27
CA ALA A 244 -11.74 10.11 0.24
C ALA A 244 -11.91 8.63 0.66
N SER A 245 -13.15 8.22 0.93
CA SER A 245 -13.51 6.87 1.35
C SER A 245 -14.02 6.00 0.21
N GLN A 246 -14.09 6.54 -1.01
CA GLN A 246 -14.58 5.82 -2.18
C GLN A 246 -13.65 4.66 -2.53
N VAL A 247 -14.16 3.43 -2.53
CA VAL A 247 -13.44 2.26 -3.03
C VAL A 247 -13.88 1.94 -4.46
N GLY A 248 -12.93 1.70 -5.36
CA GLY A 248 -13.20 1.32 -6.74
C GLY A 248 -12.13 1.78 -7.73
N GLN A 249 -12.37 1.53 -9.02
CA GLN A 249 -11.47 1.88 -10.12
C GLN A 249 -11.08 3.36 -10.15
N THR A 250 -12.04 4.24 -9.88
CA THR A 250 -11.87 5.71 -9.84
C THR A 250 -11.73 6.25 -8.42
N GLY A 251 -11.66 5.37 -7.43
CA GLY A 251 -11.46 5.72 -6.02
C GLY A 251 -10.13 5.15 -5.51
N VAL A 252 -10.09 4.85 -4.22
CA VAL A 252 -8.98 4.14 -3.58
C VAL A 252 -9.06 2.65 -3.96
N GLN A 253 -7.96 2.13 -4.49
CA GLN A 253 -7.77 0.70 -4.63
C GLN A 253 -7.15 0.15 -3.34
N VAL A 254 -7.77 -0.88 -2.77
CA VAL A 254 -7.38 -1.48 -1.49
C VAL A 254 -7.09 -2.96 -1.66
N SER A 255 -6.19 -3.49 -0.82
CA SER A 255 -5.83 -4.91 -0.74
C SER A 255 -5.79 -5.39 0.72
N PRO A 256 -6.82 -5.15 1.54
CA PRO A 256 -6.80 -5.57 2.94
C PRO A 256 -6.73 -7.09 3.08
N GLN A 257 -6.36 -7.53 4.28
CA GLN A 257 -6.51 -8.93 4.69
C GLN A 257 -7.99 -9.32 4.76
N LEU A 258 -8.86 -8.40 5.18
CA LEU A 258 -10.30 -8.60 5.24
C LEU A 258 -11.04 -7.40 4.65
N TYR A 259 -11.88 -7.64 3.65
CA TYR A 259 -12.82 -6.67 3.11
C TYR A 259 -14.26 -7.11 3.39
N ILE A 260 -15.04 -6.28 4.06
CA ILE A 260 -16.46 -6.53 4.31
C ILE A 260 -17.28 -5.55 3.47
N ALA A 261 -18.08 -6.08 2.54
CA ALA A 261 -18.96 -5.33 1.66
C ALA A 261 -20.40 -5.37 2.19
N ALA A 262 -20.86 -4.31 2.84
CA ALA A 262 -22.20 -4.20 3.41
C ALA A 262 -23.13 -3.37 2.51
N GLY A 263 -24.15 -4.00 1.94
CA GLY A 263 -25.12 -3.32 1.07
C GLY A 263 -24.53 -2.84 -0.25
N ILE A 264 -23.49 -3.50 -0.76
CA ILE A 264 -22.82 -3.20 -2.04
C ILE A 264 -23.21 -4.27 -3.06
N SER A 265 -23.63 -3.85 -4.27
CA SER A 265 -24.05 -4.78 -5.32
C SER A 265 -22.89 -5.49 -6.03
N GLY A 266 -21.67 -4.92 -5.99
CA GLY A 266 -20.50 -5.52 -6.64
C GLY A 266 -20.35 -5.18 -8.12
N ALA A 267 -20.69 -3.95 -8.53
CA ALA A 267 -20.39 -3.47 -9.87
C ALA A 267 -18.89 -3.65 -10.19
N ILE A 268 -18.54 -3.92 -11.45
CA ILE A 268 -17.17 -4.17 -11.91
C ILE A 268 -16.21 -3.06 -11.45
N GLN A 269 -16.65 -1.80 -11.49
CA GLN A 269 -15.86 -0.66 -11.08
C GLN A 269 -15.55 -0.68 -9.57
N HIS A 270 -16.47 -1.18 -8.73
CA HIS A 270 -16.22 -1.35 -7.29
C HIS A 270 -15.26 -2.52 -7.07
N ARG A 271 -15.54 -3.67 -7.68
CA ARG A 271 -14.71 -4.89 -7.60
C ARG A 271 -13.26 -4.61 -8.00
N ALA A 272 -13.05 -3.82 -9.06
CA ALA A 272 -11.73 -3.38 -9.51
C ALA A 272 -10.88 -2.75 -8.40
N GLY A 273 -11.49 -2.10 -7.42
CA GLY A 273 -10.78 -1.47 -6.31
C GLY A 273 -10.61 -2.34 -5.07
N MET A 274 -11.16 -3.56 -5.00
CA MET A 274 -11.10 -4.36 -3.76
C MET A 274 -10.96 -5.86 -3.93
N GLN A 275 -11.08 -6.40 -5.15
CA GLN A 275 -11.09 -7.85 -5.35
C GLN A 275 -9.73 -8.52 -5.11
N THR A 276 -8.66 -7.75 -4.99
CA THR A 276 -7.34 -8.21 -4.57
C THR A 276 -7.20 -8.26 -3.04
N SER A 277 -8.31 -8.20 -2.31
CA SER A 277 -8.33 -8.45 -0.86
C SER A 277 -8.14 -9.95 -0.61
N LYS A 278 -7.49 -10.31 0.49
CA LYS A 278 -7.21 -11.71 0.80
C LYS A 278 -8.46 -12.50 1.18
N THR A 279 -9.38 -11.86 1.92
CA THR A 279 -10.67 -12.42 2.27
C THR A 279 -11.75 -11.36 2.08
N ILE A 280 -12.82 -11.73 1.39
CA ILE A 280 -13.95 -10.87 1.06
C ILE A 280 -15.21 -11.49 1.67
N VAL A 281 -15.91 -10.68 2.47
CA VAL A 281 -17.20 -11.00 3.06
C VAL A 281 -18.26 -10.06 2.48
N ALA A 282 -19.39 -10.56 2.00
CA ALA A 282 -20.51 -9.73 1.56
C ALA A 282 -21.75 -9.91 2.44
N ILE A 283 -22.44 -8.81 2.71
CA ILE A 283 -23.74 -8.76 3.37
C ILE A 283 -24.69 -8.01 2.43
N ASN A 284 -25.67 -8.70 1.86
CA ASN A 284 -26.63 -8.10 0.94
C ASN A 284 -28.01 -8.77 1.09
N LYS A 285 -29.09 -8.00 0.93
CA LYS A 285 -30.47 -8.52 0.96
C LYS A 285 -30.82 -9.28 -0.32
N ASP A 286 -30.20 -8.89 -1.44
CA ASP A 286 -30.43 -9.47 -2.75
C ASP A 286 -29.49 -10.67 -2.96
N PRO A 287 -29.99 -11.93 -2.96
CA PRO A 287 -29.17 -13.11 -3.17
C PRO A 287 -28.51 -13.15 -4.56
N GLU A 288 -29.05 -12.42 -5.53
CA GLU A 288 -28.54 -12.36 -6.91
C GLU A 288 -27.54 -11.21 -7.11
N ALA A 289 -27.11 -10.53 -6.05
CA ALA A 289 -26.17 -9.43 -6.15
C ALA A 289 -24.81 -9.91 -6.73
N PRO A 290 -24.27 -9.25 -7.78
CA PRO A 290 -23.00 -9.64 -8.43
C PRO A 290 -21.78 -9.72 -7.52
N ILE A 291 -21.82 -9.11 -6.33
CA ILE A 291 -20.75 -9.22 -5.34
C ILE A 291 -20.54 -10.68 -4.89
N PHE A 292 -21.61 -11.49 -4.84
CA PHE A 292 -21.54 -12.87 -4.36
C PHE A 292 -20.74 -13.81 -5.28
N GLU A 293 -20.50 -13.43 -6.54
CA GLU A 293 -19.64 -14.18 -7.46
C GLU A 293 -18.16 -14.17 -7.07
N LEU A 294 -17.75 -13.21 -6.23
CA LEU A 294 -16.35 -12.94 -5.90
C LEU A 294 -15.99 -13.27 -4.45
N VAL A 295 -16.97 -13.31 -3.55
CA VAL A 295 -16.70 -13.35 -2.10
C VAL A 295 -16.32 -14.74 -1.61
N ASP A 296 -15.50 -14.79 -0.57
CA ASP A 296 -15.20 -16.03 0.16
C ASP A 296 -16.36 -16.42 1.09
N PHE A 297 -17.05 -15.43 1.66
CA PHE A 297 -18.19 -15.63 2.53
C PHE A 297 -19.32 -14.65 2.21
N GLY A 298 -20.55 -15.16 2.12
CA GLY A 298 -21.75 -14.36 1.83
C GLY A 298 -22.83 -14.55 2.88
N VAL A 299 -23.44 -13.44 3.32
CA VAL A 299 -24.63 -13.42 4.17
C VAL A 299 -25.76 -12.75 3.39
N VAL A 300 -26.77 -13.54 3.01
CA VAL A 300 -28.02 -13.00 2.46
C VAL A 300 -28.87 -12.49 3.62
N GLY A 301 -28.92 -11.18 3.81
CA GLY A 301 -29.58 -10.60 4.97
C GLY A 301 -29.53 -9.09 5.05
N ASP A 302 -30.27 -8.56 6.01
CA ASP A 302 -30.31 -7.13 6.30
C ASP A 302 -29.06 -6.68 7.04
N LEU A 303 -28.26 -5.77 6.45
CA LEU A 303 -27.06 -5.24 7.09
C LEU A 303 -27.35 -4.60 8.45
N PHE A 304 -28.54 -4.00 8.64
CA PHE A 304 -28.96 -3.37 9.90
C PHE A 304 -29.22 -4.40 11.01
N LYS A 305 -29.38 -5.67 10.67
CA LYS A 305 -29.51 -6.77 11.63
C LYS A 305 -28.21 -7.55 11.77
N VAL A 306 -27.50 -7.76 10.66
CA VAL A 306 -26.29 -8.59 10.61
C VAL A 306 -25.10 -7.87 11.25
N LEU A 307 -24.84 -6.60 10.90
CA LEU A 307 -23.66 -5.88 11.41
C LEU A 307 -23.69 -5.68 12.93
N PRO A 308 -24.82 -5.34 13.58
CA PRO A 308 -24.86 -5.26 15.04
C PRO A 308 -24.58 -6.59 15.74
N GLN A 309 -25.12 -7.70 15.23
CA GLN A 309 -24.83 -9.04 15.77
C GLN A 309 -23.35 -9.41 15.60
N ALA A 310 -22.77 -9.13 14.44
CA ALA A 310 -21.35 -9.35 14.19
C ALA A 310 -20.46 -8.48 15.11
N THR A 311 -20.86 -7.23 15.34
CA THR A 311 -20.17 -6.31 16.26
C THR A 311 -20.16 -6.85 17.68
N GLN A 312 -21.31 -7.31 18.18
CA GLN A 312 -21.43 -7.90 19.52
C GLN A 312 -20.57 -9.15 19.67
N GLU A 313 -20.57 -10.04 18.66
CA GLU A 313 -19.77 -11.27 18.69
C GLU A 313 -18.27 -10.97 18.66
N VAL A 314 -17.82 -10.01 17.84
CA VAL A 314 -16.42 -9.57 17.81
C VAL A 314 -15.98 -9.00 19.16
N GLN A 315 -16.81 -8.17 19.79
CA GLN A 315 -16.52 -7.63 21.12
C GLN A 315 -16.44 -8.73 22.17
N THR A 316 -17.36 -9.70 22.12
CA THR A 316 -17.39 -10.84 23.04
C THR A 316 -16.14 -11.70 22.94
N ARG A 317 -15.56 -11.85 21.75
CA ARG A 317 -14.32 -12.64 21.55
C ARG A 317 -13.03 -11.87 21.79
N LYS A 318 -13.08 -10.54 21.81
CA LYS A 318 -11.92 -9.67 22.09
C LYS A 318 -11.68 -9.47 23.59
N GLY A 319 -12.75 -9.54 24.40
CA GLY A 319 -12.68 -9.59 25.86
C GLY A 319 -12.39 -10.99 26.37
#